data_AF-R0FJ66-F1
#
_entry.id   AF-R0FJ66-F1
#
_cell.length_a   1.000
_cell.length_b   1.000
_cell.length_c   1.000
_cell.angle_alpha   90.00
_cell.angle_beta   90.00
_cell.angle_gamma   90.00
#
_symmetry.space_group_name_H-M   'P 1'
#
loop_
_entity.id
_entity.type
_entity.pdbx_description
1 polymer ?
#
loop_
_entity_poly.entity_id
_entity_poly.type
_entity_poly.pdbx_seq_one_letter_code
_entity_poly.pdbx_strand_id
1 'polypeptide(L)'
;MAYSKFVLYAILAVSLLLSGAETKTAVGHRLAKCCNHQPQFGKCDTKKDDDRCTKMCMNGCSTNKGGGCQPILAAPGSGCLCYC
;
A
#
# COMPACT_ATOMS: atom_id res chain seq x y z
N MET A 1 -18.56 48.62 14.09
CA MET A 1 -18.27 47.20 14.40
C MET A 1 -18.04 46.42 13.10
N ALA A 2 -16.97 46.73 12.36
CA ALA A 2 -16.68 46.10 11.05
C ALA A 2 -15.45 45.16 11.11
N TYR A 3 -14.60 45.31 12.13
CA TYR A 3 -13.33 44.60 12.28
C TYR A 3 -13.50 43.10 12.58
N SER A 4 -14.56 42.72 13.31
CA SER A 4 -14.80 41.34 13.73
C SER A 4 -14.98 40.37 12.55
N LYS A 5 -15.63 40.82 11.47
CA LYS A 5 -15.94 39.97 10.32
C LYS A 5 -14.69 39.67 9.47
N PHE A 6 -13.77 40.63 9.31
CA PHE A 6 -12.52 40.43 8.56
C PHE A 6 -11.54 39.53 9.31
N VAL A 7 -11.50 39.62 10.64
CA VAL A 7 -10.68 38.74 11.49
C VAL A 7 -11.16 37.29 11.39
N LEU A 8 -12.49 37.06 11.38
CA LEU A 8 -13.05 35.72 11.22
C LEU A 8 -12.70 35.09 9.86
N TYR A 9 -12.75 35.86 8.76
CA TYR A 9 -12.35 35.35 7.45
C TYR A 9 -10.86 35.05 7.35
N ALA A 10 -10.01 35.87 7.99
CA ALA A 10 -8.57 35.61 8.04
C ALA A 10 -8.25 34.31 8.79
N ILE A 11 -8.92 34.05 9.91
CA ILE A 11 -8.75 32.81 10.69
C ILE A 11 -9.22 31.59 9.88
N LEU A 12 -10.36 31.68 9.20
CA LEU A 12 -10.86 30.58 8.36
C LEU A 12 -9.92 30.25 7.19
N ALA A 13 -9.35 31.27 6.55
CA ALA A 13 -8.38 31.08 5.47
C ALA A 13 -7.08 30.41 5.97
N VAL A 14 -6.58 30.82 7.14
CA VAL A 14 -5.40 30.20 7.77
C VAL A 14 -5.67 28.74 8.15
N SER A 15 -6.84 28.43 8.72
CA SER A 15 -7.22 27.05 9.06
C SER A 15 -7.30 26.13 7.83
N LEU A 16 -7.81 26.63 6.71
CA LEU A 16 -7.88 25.87 5.45
C LEU A 16 -6.49 25.61 4.86
N LEU A 17 -5.56 26.56 4.99
CA LEU A 17 -4.18 26.41 4.54
C LEU A 17 -3.40 25.39 5.41
N LEU A 18 -3.66 25.33 6.72
CA LEU A 18 -3.02 24.34 7.60
C LEU A 18 -3.57 22.92 7.41
N SER A 19 -4.85 22.75 7.08
CA SER A 19 -5.45 21.42 6.85
C SER A 19 -5.07 20.77 5.51
N GLY A 20 -4.28 21.45 4.67
CA GLY A 20 -3.92 21.02 3.31
C GLY A 20 -2.59 20.29 3.16
N ALA A 21 -1.88 19.99 4.27
CA ALA A 21 -0.58 19.33 4.23
C ALA A 21 -0.55 17.98 4.95
N GLU A 22 -1.70 17.32 5.10
CA GLU A 22 -1.72 15.87 5.26
C GLU A 22 -1.45 15.27 3.88
N THR A 23 -0.22 15.43 3.39
CA THR A 23 0.30 14.54 2.36
C THR A 23 -0.01 13.15 2.90
N LYS A 24 -0.96 12.47 2.26
CA LYS A 24 -1.12 11.03 2.37
C LYS A 24 0.20 10.47 1.87
N THR A 25 1.21 10.47 2.75
CA THR A 25 2.49 9.84 2.53
C THR A 25 2.15 8.45 2.05
N ALA A 26 2.78 8.08 0.94
CA ALA A 26 2.55 6.90 0.12
C ALA A 26 2.82 5.57 0.87
N VAL A 27 2.28 5.42 2.06
CA VAL A 27 2.32 4.23 2.91
C VAL A 27 1.33 3.19 2.38
N GLY A 28 0.21 3.63 1.78
CA GLY A 28 -0.80 2.73 1.21
C GLY A 28 -0.29 1.87 0.04
N HIS A 29 0.62 2.38 -0.80
CA HIS A 29 1.07 1.63 -1.98
C HIS A 29 2.10 0.53 -1.68
N ARG A 30 2.93 0.71 -0.62
CA ARG A 30 3.86 -0.35 -0.19
C ARG A 30 3.15 -1.40 0.66
N LEU A 31 2.23 -1.00 1.54
CA LEU A 31 1.41 -1.95 2.29
C LEU A 31 0.48 -2.76 1.39
N ALA A 32 -0.08 -2.18 0.31
CA ALA A 32 -0.94 -2.92 -0.62
C ALA A 32 -0.24 -4.09 -1.34
N LYS A 33 1.10 -4.07 -1.46
CA LYS A 33 1.88 -5.19 -2.03
C LYS A 33 2.16 -6.31 -1.02
N CYS A 34 2.03 -6.05 0.27
CA CYS A 34 2.31 -7.00 1.33
C CYS A 34 1.02 -7.59 1.84
N CYS A 35 1.10 -8.76 2.49
CA CYS A 35 -0.07 -9.41 3.07
C CYS A 35 -1.17 -9.78 2.07
N ASN A 36 -0.81 -9.92 0.78
CA ASN A 36 -1.81 -10.11 -0.27
C ASN A 36 -1.23 -10.88 -1.46
N HIS A 37 -2.11 -11.49 -2.25
CA HIS A 37 -1.72 -12.11 -3.50
C HIS A 37 -1.24 -11.03 -4.46
N GLN A 38 -0.17 -11.33 -5.19
CA GLN A 38 0.41 -10.47 -6.20
C GLN A 38 -0.07 -10.92 -7.59
N PRO A 39 -1.21 -10.41 -8.08
CA PRO A 39 -1.75 -10.83 -9.37
C PRO A 39 -0.78 -10.54 -10.52
N GLN A 40 0.04 -9.49 -10.41
CA GLN A 40 1.06 -9.19 -11.43
C GLN A 40 2.21 -10.22 -11.50
N PHE A 41 2.34 -11.11 -10.51
CA PHE A 41 3.31 -12.20 -10.54
C PHE A 41 2.91 -13.30 -11.55
N GLY A 42 1.61 -13.44 -11.79
CA GLY A 42 1.05 -14.52 -12.61
C GLY A 42 1.06 -15.87 -11.90
N LYS A 43 1.13 -16.94 -12.70
CA LYS A 43 1.16 -18.33 -12.20
C LYS A 43 2.40 -18.61 -11.36
N CYS A 44 2.20 -19.35 -10.28
CA CYS A 44 3.22 -19.71 -9.31
C CYS A 44 3.15 -21.23 -9.07
N ASP A 45 3.69 -22.02 -10.01
CA ASP A 45 3.50 -23.49 -10.02
C ASP A 45 4.80 -24.27 -9.75
N THR A 46 5.98 -23.64 -9.90
CA THR A 46 7.27 -24.32 -9.73
C THR A 46 8.02 -23.80 -8.50
N LYS A 47 8.98 -24.60 -8.00
CA LYS A 47 9.93 -24.15 -6.96
C LYS A 47 10.68 -22.88 -7.36
N LYS A 48 10.99 -22.71 -8.66
CA LYS A 48 11.64 -21.51 -9.18
C LYS A 48 10.73 -20.28 -9.11
N ASP A 49 9.43 -20.46 -9.27
CA ASP A 49 8.44 -19.40 -9.07
C ASP A 49 8.32 -19.04 -7.59
N ASP A 50 8.36 -20.02 -6.70
CA ASP A 50 8.32 -19.80 -5.24
C ASP A 50 9.52 -18.96 -4.75
N ASP A 51 10.73 -19.29 -5.20
CA ASP A 51 11.94 -18.49 -4.94
C ASP A 51 11.83 -17.06 -5.51
N ARG A 52 11.28 -16.92 -6.72
CA ARG A 52 11.08 -15.60 -7.36
C ARG A 52 10.04 -14.79 -6.60
N CYS A 53 8.97 -15.42 -6.12
CA CYS A 53 7.94 -14.81 -5.29
C CYS A 53 8.56 -14.33 -3.96
N THR A 54 9.32 -15.20 -3.29
CA THR A 54 10.03 -14.88 -2.04
C THR A 54 10.90 -13.63 -2.21
N LYS A 55 11.76 -13.59 -3.24
CA LYS A 55 12.64 -12.45 -3.51
C LYS A 55 11.88 -11.17 -3.86
N MET A 56 10.84 -11.28 -4.68
CA MET A 56 9.99 -10.14 -5.03
C MET A 56 9.35 -9.53 -3.78
N CYS A 57 8.80 -10.37 -2.90
CA CYS A 57 8.17 -9.93 -1.67
C CYS A 57 9.20 -9.39 -0.67
N MET A 58 10.39 -10.00 -0.55
CA MET A 58 11.48 -9.47 0.30
C MET A 58 11.87 -8.05 -0.12
N ASN A 59 12.00 -7.77 -1.42
CA ASN A 59 12.39 -6.44 -1.90
C ASN A 59 11.21 -5.44 -1.91
N GLY A 60 9.98 -5.95 -2.02
CA GLY A 60 8.76 -5.15 -2.15
C GLY A 60 8.09 -4.79 -0.83
N CYS A 61 8.39 -5.51 0.26
CA CYS A 61 7.73 -5.38 1.55
C CYS A 61 8.65 -4.94 2.68
N SER A 62 8.20 -3.93 3.43
CA SER A 62 8.95 -3.37 4.57
C SER A 62 9.19 -4.38 5.70
N THR A 63 8.39 -5.44 5.78
CA THR A 63 8.50 -6.50 6.81
C THR A 63 9.57 -7.54 6.48
N ASN A 64 10.12 -7.55 5.26
CA ASN A 64 11.13 -8.51 4.78
C ASN A 64 10.78 -9.99 5.01
N LYS A 65 9.50 -10.32 5.21
CA LYS A 65 9.07 -11.71 5.48
C LYS A 65 9.05 -12.60 4.24
N GLY A 66 9.23 -12.02 3.06
CA GLY A 66 9.14 -12.76 1.80
C GLY A 66 7.70 -13.13 1.46
N GLY A 67 7.54 -14.25 0.77
CA GLY A 67 6.27 -14.73 0.25
C GLY A 67 6.43 -16.14 -0.32
N GLY A 68 5.37 -16.69 -0.87
CA GLY A 68 5.42 -18.01 -1.52
C GLY A 68 4.23 -18.27 -2.42
N CYS A 69 4.32 -19.34 -3.20
CA CYS A 69 3.21 -19.81 -4.02
C CYS A 69 2.11 -20.38 -3.13
N GLN A 70 0.94 -19.75 -3.13
CA GLN A 70 -0.25 -20.26 -2.45
C GLN A 70 -1.40 -20.49 -3.44
N PRO A 71 -2.24 -21.51 -3.19
CA PRO A 71 -3.44 -21.74 -4.00
C PRO A 71 -4.39 -20.54 -3.91
N ILE A 72 -4.98 -20.17 -5.04
CA ILE A 72 -5.94 -19.06 -5.13
C ILE A 72 -7.34 -19.65 -4.88
N LEU A 73 -8.00 -19.25 -3.79
CA LEU A 73 -9.32 -19.79 -3.42
C LEU A 73 -10.41 -19.52 -4.49
N ALA A 74 -10.26 -18.46 -5.29
CA ALA A 74 -11.24 -18.05 -6.30
C ALA A 74 -10.96 -18.59 -7.72
N ALA A 75 -9.83 -19.28 -7.95
CA ALA A 75 -9.46 -19.75 -9.30
C ALA A 75 -8.55 -20.99 -9.24
N PRO A 76 -8.66 -21.94 -10.19
CA PRO A 76 -7.74 -23.06 -10.26
C PRO A 76 -6.31 -22.58 -10.54
N GLY A 77 -5.41 -22.87 -9.59
CA GLY A 77 -3.98 -22.56 -9.67
C GLY A 77 -3.44 -21.90 -8.40
N SER A 78 -2.15 -21.60 -8.42
CA SER A 78 -1.45 -20.90 -7.34
C SER A 78 -0.87 -19.57 -7.80
N GLY A 79 -0.94 -18.58 -6.91
CA GLY A 79 -0.43 -17.24 -7.09
C GLY A 79 0.57 -16.90 -5.99
N CYS A 80 1.47 -15.96 -6.26
CA CYS A 80 2.41 -15.48 -5.27
C CYS A 80 1.67 -14.70 -4.18
N LEU A 81 1.85 -15.08 -2.91
CA LEU A 81 1.33 -14.37 -1.74
C LEU A 81 2.51 -13.80 -0.94
N CYS A 82 2.57 -12.48 -0.77
CA CYS A 82 3.54 -11.86 0.13
C CYS A 82 3.05 -11.91 1.57
N TYR A 83 3.92 -12.28 2.52
CA TYR A 83 3.55 -12.47 3.92
C TYR A 83 3.53 -11.16 4.73
N CYS A 84 2.70 -11.15 5.77
CA CYS A 84 2.81 -10.24 6.91
C CYS A 84 3.69 -10.86 7.98
#